data_AF-A0A0J7JUS0-F1
#
_entry.id   AF-A0A0J7JUS0-F1
#
_cell.length_a   1.000
_cell.length_b   1.000
_cell.length_c   1.000
_cell.angle_alpha   90.00
_cell.angle_beta   90.00
_cell.angle_gamma   90.00
#
_symmetry.space_group_name_H-M   'P 1'
#
loop_
_entity.id
_entity.type
_entity.pdbx_description
1 polymer ?
#
loop_
_entity_poly.entity_id
_entity_poly.type
_entity_poly.pdbx_seq_one_letter_code
_entity_poly.pdbx_strand_id
1 'polypeptide(L)'
;MLSEVDVFISNYTLVDPEIYQLWVDGHSSSEAVNILHQRGICQQTNAPLELVASDILDHYRTYALLEKLLHTPTKLASEQLAFQIEPQTSQMLIEMYYEFDDVVIRELLGKKITSKSRKNMDEVAEKTGLTLKSC
;
A
#
# COMPACT_ATOMS: atom_id res chain seq x y z
N MET A 1 27.87 -13.79 29.15
CA MET A 1 26.64 -14.27 28.50
C MET A 1 26.72 -13.72 27.08
N LEU A 2 27.07 -14.55 26.10
CA LEU A 2 27.04 -14.16 24.69
C LEU A 2 25.56 -14.12 24.32
N SER A 3 25.04 -12.94 23.96
CA SER A 3 23.71 -12.82 23.40
C SER A 3 23.65 -13.70 22.15
N GLU A 4 22.76 -14.69 22.12
CA GLU A 4 22.43 -15.42 20.90
C GLU A 4 21.91 -14.39 19.89
N VAL A 5 22.68 -14.18 18.83
CA VAL A 5 22.22 -13.41 17.67
C VAL A 5 21.53 -14.41 16.76
N ASP A 6 20.20 -14.41 16.75
CA ASP A 6 19.43 -15.12 15.74
C ASP A 6 19.60 -14.38 14.41
N VAL A 7 20.46 -14.91 13.55
CA VAL A 7 20.71 -14.36 12.21
C VAL A 7 19.74 -15.03 11.25
N PHE A 8 18.66 -14.33 10.89
CA PHE A 8 17.80 -14.72 9.77
C PHE A 8 18.33 -14.08 8.49
N ILE A 9 18.72 -14.88 7.50
CA ILE A 9 19.11 -14.41 6.18
C ILE A 9 17.97 -14.74 5.23
N SER A 10 17.17 -13.74 4.87
CA SER A 10 16.23 -13.85 3.75
C SER A 10 16.59 -12.84 2.66
N ASN A 11 15.91 -12.97 1.53
CA ASN A 11 15.83 -11.93 0.53
C ASN A 11 15.10 -10.71 1.12
N TYR A 12 15.54 -9.51 0.70
CA TYR A 12 14.82 -8.28 0.98
C TYR A 12 13.42 -8.34 0.37
N THR A 13 12.44 -7.81 1.09
CA THR A 13 11.09 -7.64 0.56
C THR A 13 11.12 -6.54 -0.48
N LEU A 14 10.94 -6.93 -1.75
CA LEU A 14 10.82 -6.00 -2.85
C LEU A 14 9.40 -5.45 -2.89
N VAL A 15 9.29 -4.14 -3.11
CA VAL A 15 8.03 -3.43 -3.24
C VAL A 15 8.09 -2.68 -4.56
N ASP A 16 7.19 -3.03 -5.48
CA ASP A 16 6.95 -2.23 -6.67
C ASP A 16 6.10 -1.00 -6.29
N PRO A 17 6.60 0.24 -6.47
CA PRO A 17 5.85 1.44 -6.09
C PRO A 17 4.56 1.64 -6.88
N GLU A 18 4.51 1.24 -8.15
CA GLU A 18 3.32 1.41 -8.99
C GLU A 18 2.21 0.44 -8.55
N ILE A 19 2.57 -0.82 -8.28
CA ILE A 19 1.62 -1.82 -7.77
C ILE A 19 1.16 -1.44 -6.35
N TYR A 20 2.07 -0.92 -5.51
CA TYR A 20 1.75 -0.45 -4.17
C TYR A 20 0.77 0.73 -4.19
N GLN A 21 0.98 1.71 -5.07
CA GLN A 21 0.04 2.83 -5.23
C GLN A 21 -1.36 2.34 -5.59
N LEU A 22 -1.48 1.44 -6.57
CA LEU A 22 -2.78 0.89 -6.96
C LEU A 22 -3.48 0.18 -5.80
N TRP A 23 -2.72 -0.50 -4.94
CA TRP A 23 -3.25 -1.13 -3.73
C TRP A 23 -3.71 -0.09 -2.69
N VAL A 24 -2.93 0.97 -2.46
CA VAL A 24 -3.28 2.10 -1.56
C VAL A 24 -4.56 2.80 -2.05
N ASP A 25 -4.70 3.02 -3.35
CA ASP A 25 -5.88 3.61 -4.00
C ASP A 25 -7.15 2.73 -3.84
N GLY A 26 -6.98 1.49 -3.38
CA GLY A 26 -8.04 0.57 -3.05
C GLY A 26 -8.49 -0.32 -4.22
N HIS A 27 -7.77 -0.30 -5.35
CA HIS A 27 -8.01 -1.23 -6.45
C HIS A 27 -7.81 -2.67 -5.99
N SER A 28 -8.57 -3.59 -6.57
CA SER A 28 -8.36 -5.03 -6.42
C SER A 28 -7.20 -5.51 -7.30
N SER A 29 -6.65 -6.69 -6.99
CA SER A 29 -5.57 -7.27 -7.79
C SER A 29 -5.97 -7.47 -9.25
N SER A 30 -7.23 -7.86 -9.52
CA SER A 30 -7.75 -7.99 -10.88
C SER A 30 -7.86 -6.65 -11.62
N GLU A 31 -8.24 -5.57 -10.92
CA GLU A 31 -8.28 -4.23 -11.50
C GLU A 31 -6.87 -3.72 -11.80
N ALA A 32 -5.92 -3.91 -10.89
CA ALA A 32 -4.52 -3.56 -11.09
C ALA A 32 -3.91 -4.30 -12.30
N VAL A 33 -4.20 -5.59 -12.47
CA VAL A 33 -3.80 -6.35 -13.67
C VAL A 33 -4.32 -5.71 -14.95
N ASN A 34 -5.60 -5.33 -14.97
CA ASN A 34 -6.21 -4.70 -16.14
C ASN A 34 -5.57 -3.33 -16.45
N ILE A 35 -5.33 -2.51 -15.42
CA ILE A 35 -4.70 -1.19 -15.53
C ILE A 35 -3.28 -1.33 -16.08
N LEU A 36 -2.46 -2.21 -15.49
CA LEU A 36 -1.06 -2.40 -15.90
C LEU A 36 -0.96 -3.06 -17.29
N HIS A 37 -1.89 -3.96 -17.63
CA HIS A 37 -1.98 -4.51 -18.98
C HIS A 37 -2.28 -3.42 -20.02
N GLN A 38 -3.19 -2.50 -19.73
CA GLN A 38 -3.46 -1.34 -20.61
C GLN A 38 -2.25 -0.40 -20.74
N ARG A 39 -1.42 -0.31 -19.69
CA ARG A 39 -0.15 0.45 -19.69
C ARG A 39 1.00 -0.28 -20.39
N GLY A 40 0.80 -1.53 -20.82
CA GLY A 40 1.77 -2.29 -21.61
C GLY A 40 2.80 -3.05 -20.79
N ILE A 41 2.48 -3.43 -19.54
CA ILE A 41 3.41 -4.15 -18.65
C ILE A 41 3.92 -5.46 -19.26
N CYS A 42 3.10 -6.19 -20.03
CA CYS A 42 3.49 -7.45 -20.65
C CYS A 42 4.58 -7.26 -21.70
N GLN A 43 4.56 -6.15 -22.45
CA GLN A 43 5.58 -5.81 -23.43
C GLN A 43 6.89 -5.37 -22.75
N GLN A 44 6.78 -4.62 -21.65
CA GLN A 44 7.94 -4.14 -20.89
C GLN A 44 8.69 -5.27 -20.19
N THR A 45 7.94 -6.21 -19.61
CA THR A 45 8.49 -7.37 -18.86
C THR A 45 8.77 -8.57 -19.75
N ASN A 46 8.25 -8.58 -20.99
CA ASN A 46 8.26 -9.73 -21.88
C ASN A 46 7.69 -11.01 -21.22
N ALA A 47 6.64 -10.82 -20.41
CA ALA A 47 5.99 -11.89 -19.64
C ALA A 47 4.53 -12.07 -20.07
N PRO A 48 3.99 -13.30 -20.04
CA PRO A 48 2.58 -13.54 -20.31
C PRO A 48 1.71 -12.92 -19.20
N LEU A 49 0.50 -12.50 -19.57
CA LEU A 49 -0.44 -11.82 -18.67
C LEU A 49 -0.75 -12.64 -17.40
N GLU A 50 -0.81 -13.97 -17.51
CA GLU A 50 -1.04 -14.85 -16.35
C GLU A 50 0.08 -14.77 -15.31
N LEU A 51 1.34 -14.65 -15.77
CA LEU A 51 2.49 -14.52 -14.87
C LEU A 51 2.48 -13.17 -14.17
N VAL A 52 2.17 -12.11 -14.91
CA VAL A 52 1.98 -10.76 -14.37
C VAL A 52 0.85 -10.74 -13.33
N ALA A 53 -0.26 -11.42 -13.61
CA ALA A 53 -1.38 -11.51 -12.69
C ALA A 53 -1.03 -12.26 -11.39
N SER A 54 -0.24 -13.34 -11.50
CA SER A 54 0.27 -14.04 -10.31
C SER A 54 1.19 -13.16 -9.49
N ASP A 55 2.11 -12.44 -10.14
CA ASP A 55 3.07 -11.56 -9.48
C ASP A 55 2.39 -10.40 -8.74
N ILE A 56 1.43 -9.73 -9.39
CA ILE A 56 0.63 -8.67 -8.76
C ILE A 56 -0.15 -9.23 -7.56
N LEU A 57 -0.70 -10.44 -7.67
CA LEU A 57 -1.44 -11.06 -6.57
C LEU A 57 -0.53 -11.33 -5.36
N ASP A 58 0.72 -11.75 -5.58
CA ASP A 58 1.68 -11.98 -4.51
C ASP A 58 2.16 -10.67 -3.85
N HIS A 59 2.31 -9.59 -4.63
CA HIS A 59 2.49 -8.24 -4.09
C HIS A 59 1.32 -7.84 -3.19
N TYR A 60 0.08 -8.01 -3.65
CA TYR A 60 -1.13 -7.69 -2.87
C TYR A 60 -1.22 -8.46 -1.56
N ARG A 61 -0.85 -9.75 -1.55
CA ARG A 61 -0.77 -10.56 -0.34
C ARG A 61 0.28 -10.02 0.62
N THR A 62 1.44 -9.61 0.09
CA THR A 62 2.52 -9.02 0.87
C THR A 62 2.08 -7.70 1.50
N TYR A 63 1.42 -6.83 0.74
CA TYR A 63 0.92 -5.54 1.24
C TYR A 63 -0.15 -5.70 2.32
N ALA A 64 -1.06 -6.67 2.19
CA ALA A 64 -2.02 -6.98 3.25
C ALA A 64 -1.37 -7.44 4.57
N LEU A 65 -0.18 -8.06 4.50
CA LEU A 65 0.60 -8.38 5.70
C LEU A 65 1.29 -7.13 6.27
N LEU A 66 1.84 -6.26 5.40
CA LEU A 66 2.49 -5.01 5.77
C LEU A 66 1.53 -3.96 6.34
N GLU A 67 0.28 -3.92 5.90
CA GLU A 67 -0.76 -2.99 6.36
C GLU A 67 -0.89 -2.97 7.89
N LYS A 68 -0.76 -4.12 8.54
CA LYS A 68 -0.78 -4.23 10.00
C LYS A 68 0.35 -3.46 10.68
N LEU A 69 1.51 -3.41 10.03
CA LEU A 69 2.68 -2.67 10.50
C LEU A 69 2.57 -1.18 10.15
N LEU A 70 1.94 -0.85 9.01
CA LEU A 70 1.71 0.53 8.59
C LEU A 70 0.78 1.29 9.54
N HIS A 71 -0.21 0.63 10.14
CA HIS A 71 -1.04 1.20 11.20
C HIS A 71 -0.27 1.63 12.47
N THR A 72 0.96 1.13 12.67
CA THR A 72 1.82 1.53 13.79
C THR A 72 3.23 1.80 13.28
N PRO A 73 3.50 2.99 12.70
CA PRO A 73 4.75 3.27 11.99
C PRO A 73 6.02 3.05 12.82
N THR A 74 5.95 3.27 14.13
CA THR A 74 7.06 3.00 15.06
C THR A 74 7.45 1.52 15.14
N LYS A 75 6.52 0.61 14.84
CA LYS A 75 6.76 -0.83 14.76
C LYS A 75 7.34 -1.26 13.43
N LEU A 76 7.00 -0.60 12.31
CA LEU A 76 7.64 -0.90 11.02
C LEU A 76 9.17 -0.67 11.09
N ALA A 77 9.60 0.35 11.84
CA ALA A 77 11.02 0.64 12.04
C ALA A 77 11.73 -0.28 13.06
N SER A 78 11.00 -1.03 13.89
CA SER A 78 11.58 -1.80 15.02
C SER A 78 11.27 -3.31 15.00
N GLU A 79 10.16 -3.75 14.39
CA GLU A 79 9.74 -5.15 14.21
C GLU A 79 10.20 -5.72 12.84
N GLN A 80 11.40 -5.35 12.38
CA GLN A 80 12.04 -5.82 11.12
C GLN A 80 12.30 -7.35 11.04
N LEU A 81 11.89 -8.13 12.04
CA LEU A 81 12.15 -9.58 12.10
C LEU A 81 11.30 -10.38 11.10
N ALA A 82 10.12 -9.88 10.71
CA ALA A 82 9.24 -10.56 9.75
C ALA A 82 9.45 -10.12 8.29
N PHE A 83 9.90 -8.87 8.08
CA PHE A 83 10.15 -8.31 6.76
C PHE A 83 11.50 -7.60 6.74
N GLN A 84 12.42 -8.11 5.92
CA GLN A 84 13.68 -7.44 5.64
C GLN A 84 13.43 -6.32 4.63
N ILE A 85 13.10 -5.13 5.13
CA ILE A 85 12.80 -3.94 4.31
C ILE A 85 13.92 -2.91 4.52
N GLU A 86 14.44 -2.39 3.42
CA GLU A 86 15.43 -1.31 3.47
C GLU A 86 14.80 -0.03 4.07
N PRO A 87 15.57 0.78 4.82
CA PRO A 87 15.05 2.00 5.43
C PRO A 87 14.38 2.96 4.44
N GLN A 88 14.91 3.07 3.22
CA GLN A 88 14.36 3.91 2.16
C GLN A 88 12.99 3.40 1.68
N THR A 89 12.87 2.09 1.47
CA THR A 89 11.59 1.45 1.12
C THR A 89 10.56 1.59 2.24
N SER A 90 10.99 1.45 3.50
CA SER A 90 10.12 1.66 4.67
C SER A 90 9.57 3.10 4.72
N GLN A 91 10.43 4.09 4.47
CA GLN A 91 10.03 5.48 4.39
C GLN A 91 9.02 5.71 3.25
N MET A 92 9.32 5.22 2.04
CA MET A 92 8.42 5.31 0.88
C MET A 92 7.05 4.68 1.17
N LEU A 93 7.02 3.49 1.78
CA LEU A 93 5.78 2.80 2.15
C LEU A 93 4.92 3.63 3.10
N ILE A 94 5.53 4.26 4.12
CA ILE A 94 4.83 5.13 5.08
C ILE A 94 4.34 6.39 4.39
N GLU A 95 5.19 7.06 3.61
CA GLU A 95 4.85 8.31 2.92
C GLU A 95 3.66 8.11 2.00
N MET A 96 3.70 7.09 1.13
CA MET A 96 2.61 6.78 0.20
C MET A 96 1.34 6.31 0.91
N TYR A 97 1.45 5.57 2.02
CA TYR A 97 0.26 5.07 2.76
C TYR A 97 -0.50 6.19 3.48
N TYR A 98 0.23 7.19 3.99
CA TYR A 98 -0.34 8.33 4.73
C TYR A 98 -0.44 9.59 3.87
N GLU A 99 -0.12 9.51 2.59
CA GLU A 99 -0.33 10.60 1.66
C GLU A 99 -1.82 10.84 1.51
N PHE A 100 -2.25 12.01 1.93
CA PHE A 100 -3.64 12.39 1.82
C PHE A 100 -3.93 12.91 0.42
N ASP A 101 -5.07 12.51 -0.14
CA ASP A 101 -5.56 13.11 -1.37
C ASP A 101 -6.03 14.56 -1.10
N ASP A 102 -5.49 15.51 -1.86
CA ASP A 102 -5.77 16.94 -1.74
C ASP A 102 -7.27 17.29 -1.88
N VAL A 103 -8.01 16.54 -2.72
CA VAL A 103 -9.44 16.71 -2.93
C VAL A 103 -10.19 16.24 -1.68
N VAL A 104 -9.77 15.10 -1.11
CA VAL A 104 -10.34 14.54 0.12
C VAL A 104 -10.09 15.46 1.32
N ILE A 105 -8.87 15.96 1.51
CA ILE A 105 -8.53 16.92 2.56
C ILE A 105 -9.34 18.21 2.42
N ARG A 106 -9.44 18.76 1.21
CA ARG A 106 -10.17 20.00 0.97
C ARG A 106 -11.64 19.86 1.36
N GLU A 107 -12.23 18.72 1.06
CA GLU A 107 -13.63 18.43 1.38
C GLU A 107 -13.84 18.12 2.88
N LEU A 108 -12.84 17.52 3.55
CA LEU A 108 -12.82 17.28 4.99
C LEU A 108 -12.63 18.56 5.81
N LEU A 109 -11.66 19.41 5.44
CA LEU A 109 -11.34 20.67 6.13
C LEU A 109 -12.40 21.75 5.90
N GLY A 110 -13.16 21.66 4.80
CA GLY A 110 -14.31 22.54 4.53
C GLY A 110 -15.51 22.31 5.47
N LYS A 111 -15.52 21.22 6.26
CA LYS A 111 -16.65 20.85 7.14
C LYS A 111 -16.18 20.64 8.58
N LYS A 112 -16.94 21.16 9.55
CA LYS A 112 -16.65 20.96 10.99
C LYS A 112 -16.81 19.48 11.35
N ILE A 113 -15.69 18.81 11.68
CA ILE A 113 -15.68 17.40 12.07
C ILE A 113 -16.41 17.27 13.42
N THR A 114 -17.62 16.71 13.40
CA THR A 114 -18.43 16.39 14.58
C THR A 114 -18.54 14.88 14.74
N SER A 115 -19.01 14.35 15.87
CA SER A 115 -19.11 12.91 16.15
C SER A 115 -19.94 12.08 15.15
N LYS A 116 -20.63 12.72 14.20
CA LYS A 116 -21.28 12.11 13.02
C LYS A 116 -20.34 11.90 11.81
N SER A 117 -19.03 12.15 11.96
CA SER A 117 -18.03 12.19 10.89
C SER A 117 -17.91 10.94 10.04
N ARG A 118 -18.22 9.74 10.56
CA ARG A 118 -18.20 8.49 9.76
C ARG A 118 -19.16 8.55 8.56
N LYS A 119 -20.35 9.12 8.71
CA LYS A 119 -21.30 9.28 7.58
C LYS A 119 -20.80 10.27 6.53
N ASN A 120 -20.03 11.29 6.96
CA ASN A 120 -19.47 12.27 6.04
C ASN A 120 -18.29 11.70 5.23
N MET A 121 -17.60 10.67 5.73
CA MET A 121 -16.51 10.02 4.98
C MET A 121 -17.06 9.24 3.78
N ASP A 122 -18.15 8.47 3.97
CA ASP A 122 -18.81 7.78 2.86
C ASP A 122 -19.31 8.77 1.79
N GLU A 123 -19.88 9.90 2.21
CA GLU A 123 -20.30 10.99 1.31
C GLU A 123 -19.13 11.66 0.57
N VAL A 124 -17.94 11.74 1.19
CA VAL A 124 -16.74 12.28 0.54
C VAL A 124 -16.21 11.26 -0.47
N ALA A 125 -16.13 9.98 -0.11
CA ALA A 125 -15.73 8.90 -1.02
C ALA A 125 -16.64 8.83 -2.27
N GLU A 126 -17.96 8.93 -2.08
CA GLU A 126 -18.92 8.95 -3.19
C GLU A 126 -18.76 10.18 -4.10
N LYS A 127 -18.42 11.34 -3.52
CA LYS A 127 -18.24 12.59 -4.27
C LYS A 127 -16.91 12.66 -5.02
N THR A 128 -15.83 12.17 -4.43
CA THR A 128 -14.50 12.20 -5.03
C THR A 128 -14.25 11.00 -5.93
N GLY A 129 -15.03 9.93 -5.77
CA GLY A 129 -14.80 8.65 -6.46
C GLY A 129 -13.59 7.88 -5.93
N LEU A 130 -13.04 8.31 -4.79
CA LEU A 130 -11.83 7.73 -4.19
C LEU A 130 -12.19 6.84 -3.01
N THR A 131 -11.53 5.68 -2.92
CA THR A 131 -11.70 4.76 -1.80
C THR A 131 -10.91 5.26 -0.59
N LEU A 132 -11.58 5.59 0.52
CA LEU A 132 -10.93 6.08 1.74
C LEU A 132 -10.29 4.98 2.60
N LYS A 133 -9.74 3.92 1.99
CA LYS A 133 -9.09 2.83 2.74
C LYS A 133 -7.81 3.28 3.46
N SER A 134 -7.13 4.29 2.91
CA SER A 134 -5.86 4.83 3.41
C SER A 134 -5.96 6.20 4.10
N CYS A 135 -7.16 6.77 4.27
CA CYS A 135 -7.38 8.11 4.87
C CYS A 135 -7.65 8.07 6.38
#